data_AF-A0AAW0CL32-F1
#
_entry.id   AF-A0AAW0CL32-F1
#
_cell.length_a   1.000
_cell.length_b   1.000
_cell.length_c   1.000
_cell.angle_alpha   90.00
_cell.angle_beta   90.00
_cell.angle_gamma   90.00
#
_symmetry.space_group_name_H-M   'P 1'
#
loop_
_entity.id
_entity.type
_entity.pdbx_description
1 polymer ?
#
loop_
_entity_poly.entity_id
_entity_poly.type
_entity_poly.pdbx_seq_one_letter_code
_entity_poly.pdbx_strand_id
1 'polypeptide(L)'
;MAGPPPPPPASSGVSSSAPAPTVPPASSLPPAVKRRYDEIVRGIAPGRTASKRKRTLYQSMNAFERLISASKHFPRGVNPFFDISLVMTYGTESNWGEGSSSFTPEELRYAAAFDKLFAVDPDLLDPMKQFYLEMAEKPDQWERLVTTMRQAATSARTSDTNGLKHKLLYFVPDPTKHVIYPPVSTHEKKTDRGLSHPMLRHFIIGYADRLKLPPLVFPTVNSPSLPTPPASSDEGSSPSPDPSPPNPILQNIVAGRYKLLYKPYSSFLYADDSYNPEVLDQGLLRGDAIPRFLRHIWLGPQYAILGAGKKISKTSNASLHNVKKVTPEMICYAVVQARTALGTSDWTVRDGEYNFEKLFNSLIKLCVADPDDAEDVWPQELLDWCQQQVFGGATIDSESEAEKSSDEEDVLAQRRRRRRAAADSDAAALPA
;
A
#
# COMPACT_ATOMS: atom_id res chain seq x y z
N MET A 1 -13.54 23.19 20.30
CA MET A 1 -12.22 23.82 20.11
C MET A 1 -11.52 23.79 21.46
N ALA A 2 -10.47 22.98 21.59
CA ALA A 2 -9.61 22.95 22.76
C ALA A 2 -8.27 23.54 22.33
N GLY A 3 -7.81 24.59 23.02
CA GLY A 3 -6.53 25.23 22.75
C GLY A 3 -5.35 24.32 23.12
N PRO A 4 -4.13 24.67 22.67
CA PRO A 4 -2.94 23.89 22.96
C PRO A 4 -2.61 23.92 24.47
N PRO A 5 -2.01 22.85 25.02
CA PRO A 5 -1.63 22.79 26.42
C PRO A 5 -0.48 23.77 26.74
N PRO A 6 -0.37 24.22 28.01
CA PRO A 6 0.66 25.18 28.42
C PRO A 6 2.06 24.55 28.45
N PRO A 7 3.12 25.34 28.26
CA PRO A 7 4.49 24.87 28.35
C PRO A 7 4.89 24.52 29.80
N PRO A 8 5.84 23.60 30.02
CA PRO A 8 6.30 23.21 31.35
C PRO A 8 7.09 24.34 32.05
N PRO A 9 7.15 24.33 33.40
CA PRO A 9 7.80 25.40 34.16
C PRO A 9 9.33 25.38 34.00
N ALA A 10 9.91 26.58 33.90
CA ALA A 10 11.35 26.77 33.82
C ALA A 10 12.03 26.42 35.15
N SER A 11 12.88 25.40 35.15
CA SER A 11 13.78 25.09 36.26
C SER A 11 14.98 26.04 36.23
N SER A 12 15.07 26.91 37.24
CA SER A 12 16.27 27.66 37.57
C SER A 12 17.26 26.76 38.31
N GLY A 13 18.52 26.69 37.86
CA GLY A 13 19.61 26.26 38.73
C GLY A 13 20.73 25.43 38.10
N VAL A 14 21.89 26.09 38.03
CA VAL A 14 23.27 25.57 38.12
C VAL A 14 23.95 25.06 36.85
N SER A 15 24.90 25.89 36.43
CA SER A 15 25.92 25.70 35.41
C SER A 15 26.82 24.49 35.69
N SER A 16 26.85 23.56 34.74
CA SER A 16 28.01 22.75 34.38
C SER A 16 27.76 22.20 32.97
N SER A 17 27.95 23.05 31.94
CA SER A 17 27.82 22.59 30.55
C SER A 17 29.13 21.93 30.13
N ALA A 18 29.17 20.60 30.21
CA ALA A 18 29.98 19.85 29.27
C ALA A 18 29.61 20.33 27.84
N PRO A 19 30.58 20.53 26.93
CA PRO A 19 30.25 20.91 25.57
C PRO A 19 29.31 19.85 25.00
N ALA A 20 28.18 20.30 24.44
CA ALA A 20 27.25 19.42 23.74
C ALA A 20 28.06 18.58 22.73
N PRO A 21 27.79 17.26 22.60
CA PRO A 21 28.49 16.42 21.65
C PRO A 21 28.46 17.11 20.29
N THR A 22 29.65 17.38 19.74
CA THR A 22 29.78 18.17 18.52
C THR A 22 29.19 17.34 17.40
N VAL A 23 28.00 17.72 16.92
CA VAL A 23 27.37 17.05 15.78
C VAL A 23 28.35 17.13 14.61
N PRO A 24 28.83 15.98 14.08
CA PRO A 24 29.79 16.02 13.00
C PRO A 24 29.17 16.76 11.81
N PRO A 25 29.85 17.79 11.26
CA PRO A 25 29.29 18.59 10.19
C PRO A 25 29.07 17.70 8.95
N ALA A 26 28.05 17.97 8.14
CA ALA A 26 27.79 17.21 6.91
C ALA A 26 29.00 17.12 5.96
N SER A 27 29.97 18.05 6.05
CA SER A 27 31.24 18.01 5.32
C SER A 27 32.17 16.86 5.72
N SER A 28 31.99 16.28 6.91
CA SER A 28 32.77 15.16 7.44
C SER A 28 32.19 13.78 7.08
N LEU A 29 31.00 13.74 6.46
CA LEU A 29 30.36 12.50 6.03
C LEU A 29 31.15 11.80 4.91
N PRO A 30 31.09 10.45 4.83
CA PRO A 30 31.61 9.72 3.69
C PRO A 30 31.07 10.27 2.36
N PRO A 31 31.86 10.32 1.27
CA PRO A 31 31.46 11.00 0.03
C PRO A 31 30.11 10.55 -0.54
N ALA A 32 29.80 9.26 -0.46
CA ALA A 32 28.52 8.71 -0.92
C ALA A 32 27.33 9.19 -0.07
N VAL A 33 27.48 9.22 1.24
CA VAL A 33 26.45 9.69 2.19
C VAL A 33 26.24 11.19 2.00
N LYS A 34 27.32 11.97 1.92
CA LYS A 34 27.26 13.41 1.65
C LYS A 34 26.51 13.72 0.35
N ARG A 35 26.81 13.00 -0.73
CA ARG A 35 26.12 13.17 -2.02
C ARG A 35 24.61 12.95 -1.89
N ARG A 36 24.18 11.88 -1.22
CA ARG A 36 22.76 11.58 -0.99
C ARG A 36 22.09 12.62 -0.11
N TYR A 37 22.75 13.05 0.96
CA TYR A 37 22.29 14.15 1.81
C TYR A 37 22.08 15.43 0.98
N ASP A 38 23.08 15.86 0.19
CA ASP A 38 22.99 17.05 -0.67
C ASP A 38 21.89 16.95 -1.75
N GLU A 39 21.61 15.75 -2.25
CA GLU A 39 20.47 15.49 -3.15
C GLU A 39 19.13 15.72 -2.44
N ILE A 40 18.98 15.27 -1.18
CA ILE A 40 17.78 15.49 -0.37
C ILE A 40 17.62 16.96 -0.02
N VAL A 41 18.69 17.65 0.40
CA VAL A 41 18.66 19.10 0.70
C VAL A 41 18.20 19.91 -0.52
N ARG A 42 18.77 19.64 -1.70
CA ARG A 42 18.31 20.26 -2.96
C ARG A 42 16.87 19.87 -3.32
N GLY A 43 16.46 18.66 -2.95
CA GLY A 43 15.11 18.12 -3.03
C GLY A 43 14.05 19.02 -2.40
N ILE A 44 14.29 19.39 -1.14
CA ILE A 44 13.35 20.08 -0.25
C ILE A 44 13.52 21.60 -0.23
N ALA A 45 14.36 22.16 -1.11
CA ALA A 45 14.61 23.60 -1.16
C ALA A 45 13.31 24.39 -1.44
N PRO A 46 13.10 25.54 -0.78
CA PRO A 46 11.92 26.39 -1.02
C PRO A 46 11.78 26.83 -2.48
N GLY A 47 10.54 27.01 -2.94
CA GLY A 47 10.25 27.50 -4.29
C GLY A 47 10.45 26.47 -5.41
N ARG A 48 10.84 25.24 -5.09
CA ARG A 48 10.90 24.16 -6.08
C ARG A 48 9.49 23.68 -6.40
N THR A 49 9.03 23.94 -7.62
CA THR A 49 7.82 23.29 -8.14
C THR A 49 8.16 21.87 -8.56
N ALA A 50 7.24 20.93 -8.31
CA ALA A 50 7.37 19.57 -8.82
C ALA A 50 7.41 19.64 -10.36
N SER A 51 8.60 19.56 -10.94
CA SER A 51 8.77 19.45 -12.38
C SER A 51 7.99 18.22 -12.85
N LYS A 52 7.21 18.35 -13.94
CA LYS A 52 6.60 17.22 -14.66
C LYS A 52 7.72 16.39 -15.30
N ARG A 53 8.54 15.72 -14.50
CA ARG A 53 9.56 14.78 -14.98
C ARG A 53 8.90 13.48 -15.42
N LYS A 54 9.43 12.90 -16.49
CA LYS A 54 9.05 11.55 -16.96
C LYS A 54 9.22 10.56 -15.80
N ARG A 55 8.26 9.63 -15.66
CA ARG A 55 8.36 8.51 -14.74
C ARG A 55 9.62 7.71 -15.06
N THR A 56 10.61 7.78 -14.18
CA THR A 56 11.89 7.08 -14.28
C THR A 56 11.90 5.85 -13.39
N LEU A 57 12.68 4.82 -13.76
CA LEU A 57 12.85 3.60 -12.98
C LEU A 57 13.52 3.92 -11.64
N TYR A 58 13.19 3.14 -10.61
CA TYR A 58 13.71 3.35 -9.25
C TYR A 58 15.24 3.44 -9.19
N GLN A 59 15.95 2.61 -9.96
CA GLN A 59 17.42 2.58 -10.01
C GLN A 59 18.05 3.86 -10.57
N SER A 60 17.30 4.63 -11.36
CA SER A 60 17.76 5.89 -11.96
C SER A 60 17.44 7.13 -11.13
N MET A 61 16.77 6.95 -9.98
CA MET A 61 16.35 8.04 -9.10
C MET A 61 17.50 8.51 -8.21
N ASN A 62 17.61 9.81 -7.99
CA ASN A 62 18.47 10.35 -6.94
C ASN A 62 17.91 10.07 -5.53
N ALA A 63 18.67 10.33 -4.47
CA ALA A 63 18.26 10.03 -3.09
C ALA A 63 16.94 10.70 -2.67
N PHE A 64 16.70 11.94 -3.10
CA PHE A 64 15.43 12.62 -2.83
C PHE A 64 14.25 11.92 -3.52
N GLU A 65 14.39 11.61 -4.80
CA GLU A 65 13.36 10.90 -5.58
C GLU A 65 13.07 9.51 -5.00
N ARG A 66 14.10 8.78 -4.56
CA ARG A 66 13.95 7.48 -3.87
C ARG A 66 13.24 7.62 -2.52
N LEU A 67 13.55 8.65 -1.73
CA LEU A 67 12.87 8.92 -0.47
C LEU A 67 11.37 9.26 -0.67
N ILE A 68 11.05 10.07 -1.68
CA ILE A 68 9.66 10.36 -2.06
C ILE A 68 8.96 9.11 -2.59
N SER A 69 9.67 8.25 -3.32
CA SER A 69 9.16 6.96 -3.76
C SER A 69 8.82 6.05 -2.58
N ALA A 70 9.71 5.92 -1.60
CA ALA A 70 9.48 5.17 -0.36
C ALA A 70 8.30 5.74 0.45
N SER A 71 8.20 7.08 0.55
CA SER A 71 7.07 7.75 1.20
C SER A 71 5.73 7.46 0.50
N LYS A 72 5.71 7.40 -0.83
CA LYS A 72 4.52 7.00 -1.61
C LYS A 72 4.20 5.51 -1.46
N HIS A 73 5.21 4.67 -1.27
CA HIS A 73 5.04 3.24 -1.02
C HIS A 73 4.43 2.98 0.37
N PHE A 74 4.78 3.79 1.38
CA PHE A 74 4.39 3.62 2.78
C PHE A 74 2.90 3.27 3.02
N PRO A 75 1.89 4.03 2.53
CA PRO A 75 0.50 3.66 2.75
C PRO A 75 0.08 2.35 2.07
N ARG A 76 0.79 1.92 1.02
CA ARG A 76 0.46 0.73 0.22
C ARG A 76 1.10 -0.55 0.75
N GLY A 77 2.26 -0.43 1.38
CA GLY A 77 3.09 -1.58 1.78
C GLY A 77 3.54 -1.58 3.25
N VAL A 78 3.19 -0.56 4.03
CA VAL A 78 3.52 -0.50 5.47
C VAL A 78 2.27 -0.26 6.30
N ASN A 79 1.71 0.95 6.29
CA ASN A 79 0.50 1.26 7.03
C ASN A 79 -0.20 2.51 6.47
N PRO A 80 -1.45 2.42 6.00
CA PRO A 80 -2.14 3.57 5.43
C PRO A 80 -2.76 4.53 6.45
N PHE A 81 -2.76 4.18 7.74
CA PHE A 81 -3.35 4.96 8.83
C PHE A 81 -2.31 5.70 9.67
N PHE A 82 -1.03 5.36 9.55
CA PHE A 82 0.03 6.04 10.31
C PHE A 82 0.38 7.39 9.68
N ASP A 83 0.57 8.39 10.53
CA ASP A 83 1.15 9.67 10.12
C ASP A 83 2.66 9.52 10.00
N ILE A 84 3.20 9.74 8.79
CA ILE A 84 4.64 9.72 8.54
C ILE A 84 5.38 10.68 9.47
N SER A 85 4.78 11.81 9.87
CA SER A 85 5.41 12.71 10.83
C SER A 85 5.74 12.01 12.15
N LEU A 86 4.81 11.21 12.68
CA LEU A 86 5.02 10.44 13.91
C LEU A 86 6.00 9.28 13.69
N VAL A 87 5.92 8.61 12.53
CA VAL A 87 6.88 7.56 12.15
C VAL A 87 8.31 8.10 12.13
N MET A 88 8.52 9.29 11.55
CA MET A 88 9.83 9.92 11.52
C MET A 88 10.27 10.32 12.92
N THR A 89 9.43 11.00 13.70
CA THR A 89 9.76 11.42 15.08
C THR A 89 10.20 10.24 15.94
N TYR A 90 9.30 9.27 16.15
CA TYR A 90 9.56 8.16 17.06
C TYR A 90 10.58 7.16 16.49
N GLY A 91 10.63 6.99 15.16
CA GLY A 91 11.62 6.16 14.51
C GLY A 91 13.04 6.67 14.72
N THR A 92 13.27 7.97 14.46
CA THR A 92 14.59 8.56 14.66
C THR A 92 14.99 8.65 16.13
N GLU A 93 14.05 8.94 17.03
CA GLU A 93 14.32 8.97 18.46
C GLU A 93 14.64 7.56 19.00
N SER A 94 13.89 6.54 18.59
CA SER A 94 14.17 5.15 18.98
C SER A 94 15.49 4.63 18.42
N ASN A 95 15.92 5.08 17.23
CA ASN A 95 17.15 4.61 16.60
C ASN A 95 18.39 5.38 17.07
N TRP A 96 18.27 6.70 17.31
CA TRP A 96 19.42 7.61 17.48
C TRP A 96 19.28 8.62 18.62
N GLY A 97 18.17 8.61 19.37
CA GLY A 97 17.97 9.50 20.49
C GLY A 97 18.93 9.22 21.65
N GLU A 98 19.42 10.29 22.27
CA GLU A 98 20.21 10.21 23.49
C GLU A 98 19.28 10.15 24.71
N GLY A 99 19.13 8.97 25.32
CA GLY A 99 18.37 8.81 26.56
C GLY A 99 17.62 7.48 26.68
N SER A 100 17.18 7.16 27.89
CA SER A 100 16.23 6.07 28.15
C SER A 100 14.80 6.59 27.94
N SER A 101 14.46 7.00 26.72
CA SER A 101 13.07 7.36 26.39
C SER A 101 12.20 6.12 26.53
N SER A 102 11.25 6.13 27.47
CA SER A 102 10.24 5.09 27.57
C SER A 102 9.15 5.34 26.54
N PHE A 103 9.10 4.53 25.49
CA PHE A 103 8.05 4.60 24.49
C PHE A 103 6.80 3.85 24.94
N THR A 104 5.62 4.42 24.70
CA THR A 104 4.34 3.72 24.81
C THR A 104 4.23 2.64 23.73
N PRO A 105 3.33 1.64 23.89
CA PRO A 105 3.11 0.62 22.86
C PRO A 105 2.72 1.19 21.48
N GLU A 106 2.04 2.34 21.43
CA GLU A 106 1.69 2.99 20.17
C GLU A 106 2.92 3.63 19.51
N GLU A 107 3.76 4.30 20.29
CA GLU A 107 5.01 4.92 19.80
C GLU A 107 6.00 3.88 19.27
N LEU A 108 6.09 2.72 19.93
CA LEU A 108 6.86 1.58 19.43
C LEU A 108 6.36 1.07 18.08
N ARG A 109 5.06 1.18 17.79
CA ARG A 109 4.53 0.81 16.46
C ARG A 109 4.95 1.83 15.40
N TYR A 110 4.99 3.12 15.72
CA TYR A 110 5.53 4.13 14.81
C TYR A 110 7.03 3.92 14.56
N ALA A 111 7.81 3.61 15.61
CA ALA A 111 9.22 3.27 15.47
C ALA A 111 9.45 2.03 14.59
N ALA A 112 8.70 0.94 14.80
CA ALA A 112 8.78 -0.24 13.93
C ALA A 112 8.38 0.05 12.46
N ALA A 113 7.46 1.00 12.23
CA ALA A 113 7.08 1.42 10.89
C ALA A 113 8.18 2.24 10.19
N PHE A 114 9.05 2.92 10.95
CA PHE A 114 10.23 3.60 10.42
C PHE A 114 11.21 2.59 9.83
N ASP A 115 11.47 1.49 10.54
CA ASP A 115 12.35 0.43 10.05
C ASP A 115 11.81 -0.16 8.74
N LYS A 116 10.49 -0.40 8.66
CA LYS A 116 9.83 -0.86 7.42
C LYS A 116 9.91 0.16 6.28
N LEU A 117 9.81 1.46 6.57
CA LEU A 117 9.92 2.53 5.57
C LEU A 117 11.31 2.52 4.91
N PHE A 118 12.37 2.34 5.71
CA PHE A 118 13.75 2.37 5.23
C PHE A 118 14.30 0.99 4.82
N ALA A 119 13.64 -0.12 5.17
CA ALA A 119 13.98 -1.46 4.69
C ALA A 119 13.90 -1.56 3.15
N VAL A 120 13.09 -0.71 2.50
CA VAL A 120 13.00 -0.62 1.04
C VAL A 120 14.28 -0.05 0.41
N ASP A 121 14.96 0.86 1.12
CA ASP A 121 16.19 1.52 0.66
C ASP A 121 17.11 1.89 1.84
N PRO A 122 17.89 0.93 2.37
CA PRO A 122 18.75 1.14 3.53
C PRO A 122 19.80 2.24 3.33
N ASP A 123 20.16 2.52 2.07
CA ASP A 123 21.10 3.55 1.65
C ASP A 123 20.67 4.98 2.04
N LEU A 124 19.39 5.17 2.39
CA LEU A 124 18.83 6.44 2.83
C LEU A 124 18.90 6.65 4.36
N LEU A 125 19.28 5.63 5.14
CA LEU A 125 19.37 5.73 6.60
C LEU A 125 20.45 6.70 7.05
N ASP A 126 21.68 6.60 6.52
CA ASP A 126 22.78 7.49 6.95
C ASP A 126 22.50 8.97 6.65
N PRO A 127 21.99 9.36 5.45
CA PRO A 127 21.52 10.72 5.24
C PRO A 127 20.43 11.12 6.23
N MET A 128 19.47 10.24 6.52
CA MET A 128 18.38 10.54 7.45
C MET A 128 18.88 10.75 8.89
N LYS A 129 19.88 9.97 9.31
CA LYS A 129 20.58 10.18 10.58
C LYS A 129 21.20 11.55 10.66
N GLN A 130 21.85 12.01 9.58
CA GLN A 130 22.39 13.37 9.56
C GLN A 130 21.29 14.43 9.69
N PHE A 131 20.15 14.26 9.01
CA PHE A 131 19.00 15.17 9.15
C PHE A 131 18.48 15.23 10.59
N TYR A 132 18.46 14.09 11.29
CA TYR A 132 18.07 14.02 12.70
C TYR A 132 19.08 14.74 13.61
N LEU A 133 20.38 14.46 13.45
CA LEU A 133 21.43 15.07 14.27
C LEU A 133 21.50 16.60 14.10
N GLU A 134 21.25 17.10 12.89
CA GLU A 134 21.23 18.54 12.60
C GLU A 134 19.87 19.20 12.89
N MET A 135 18.86 18.46 13.35
CA MET A 135 17.48 18.97 13.53
C MET A 135 17.44 20.17 14.48
N ALA A 136 18.25 20.18 15.54
CA ALA A 136 18.32 21.30 16.48
C ALA A 136 18.91 22.58 15.85
N GLU A 137 19.88 22.43 14.94
CA GLU A 137 20.54 23.55 14.25
C GLU A 137 19.76 24.02 13.03
N LYS A 138 19.05 23.11 12.35
CA LYS A 138 18.33 23.36 11.08
C LYS A 138 16.88 22.84 11.13
N PRO A 139 16.05 23.32 12.07
CA PRO A 139 14.68 22.81 12.26
C PRO A 139 13.80 22.94 11.01
N ASP A 140 13.91 24.06 10.27
CA ASP A 140 13.14 24.25 9.04
C ASP A 140 13.45 23.22 7.95
N GLN A 141 14.69 22.71 7.93
CA GLN A 141 15.12 21.72 6.96
C GLN A 141 14.47 20.36 7.28
N TRP A 142 14.42 19.98 8.56
CA TRP A 142 13.70 18.80 9.04
C TRP A 142 12.20 18.92 8.77
N GLU A 143 11.58 20.05 9.12
CA GLU A 143 10.14 20.27 8.92
C GLU A 143 9.74 20.15 7.45
N ARG A 144 10.51 20.76 6.53
CA ARG A 144 10.27 20.66 5.08
C ARG A 144 10.39 19.22 4.60
N LEU A 145 11.39 18.48 5.07
CA LEU A 145 11.59 17.08 4.71
C LEU A 145 10.39 16.23 5.11
N VAL A 146 10.04 16.24 6.40
CA VAL A 146 8.94 15.44 6.96
C VAL A 146 7.60 15.83 6.32
N THR A 147 7.36 17.14 6.13
CA THR A 147 6.15 17.61 5.45
C THR A 147 6.05 17.10 4.01
N THR A 148 7.17 17.11 3.27
CA THR A 148 7.20 16.61 1.89
C THR A 148 6.91 15.11 1.84
N MET A 149 7.49 14.33 2.76
CA MET A 149 7.23 12.88 2.87
C MET A 149 5.77 12.58 3.22
N ARG A 150 5.20 13.28 4.21
CA ARG A 150 3.78 13.17 4.59
C ARG A 150 2.84 13.50 3.43
N GLN A 151 3.11 14.57 2.68
CA GLN A 151 2.34 14.94 1.49
C GLN A 151 2.47 13.89 0.39
N ALA A 152 3.65 13.31 0.18
CA ALA A 152 3.87 12.25 -0.79
C ALA A 152 3.03 11.00 -0.46
N ALA A 153 3.03 10.54 0.80
CA ALA A 153 2.18 9.42 1.24
C ALA A 153 0.69 9.73 1.11
N THR A 154 0.25 10.90 1.57
CA THR A 154 -1.16 11.30 1.48
C THR A 154 -1.62 11.38 0.04
N SER A 155 -0.82 11.97 -0.86
CA SER A 155 -1.14 12.06 -2.28
C SER A 155 -1.23 10.70 -2.96
N ALA A 156 -0.34 9.76 -2.60
CA ALA A 156 -0.38 8.39 -3.08
C ALA A 156 -1.70 7.69 -2.71
N ARG A 157 -2.09 7.74 -1.43
CA ARG A 157 -3.33 7.16 -0.93
C ARG A 157 -4.58 7.79 -1.57
N THR A 158 -4.59 9.13 -1.69
CA THR A 158 -5.68 9.87 -2.34
C THR A 158 -5.79 9.52 -3.82
N SER A 159 -4.66 9.36 -4.52
CA SER A 159 -4.64 8.94 -5.93
C SER A 159 -5.26 7.55 -6.10
N ASP A 160 -4.90 6.58 -5.26
CA ASP A 160 -5.45 5.22 -5.33
C ASP A 160 -6.96 5.24 -5.04
N THR A 161 -7.36 5.93 -3.97
CA THR A 161 -8.79 6.06 -3.59
C THR A 161 -9.61 6.61 -4.76
N ASN A 162 -9.12 7.68 -5.40
CA ASN A 162 -9.80 8.28 -6.55
C ASN A 162 -9.81 7.37 -7.78
N GLY A 163 -8.74 6.62 -8.03
CA GLY A 163 -8.66 5.66 -9.15
C GLY A 163 -9.57 4.44 -8.97
N LEU A 164 -9.85 4.06 -7.72
CA LEU A 164 -10.56 2.84 -7.36
C LEU A 164 -12.03 3.06 -6.97
N LYS A 165 -12.42 4.26 -6.51
CA LYS A 165 -13.77 4.50 -5.94
C LYS A 165 -14.94 4.18 -6.87
N HIS A 166 -14.75 4.18 -8.19
CA HIS A 166 -15.79 3.81 -9.17
C HIS A 166 -15.57 2.43 -9.80
N LYS A 167 -14.62 1.63 -9.32
CA LYS A 167 -14.30 0.30 -9.87
C LYS A 167 -15.17 -0.81 -9.25
N LEU A 168 -16.48 -0.56 -9.19
CA LEU A 168 -17.45 -1.49 -8.61
C LEU A 168 -17.60 -2.79 -9.42
N LEU A 169 -17.29 -2.75 -10.71
CA LEU A 169 -17.23 -3.96 -11.53
C LEU A 169 -16.12 -4.93 -11.11
N TYR A 170 -15.18 -4.53 -10.25
CA TYR A 170 -14.19 -5.49 -9.74
C TYR A 170 -14.79 -6.54 -8.80
N PHE A 171 -16.01 -6.32 -8.29
CA PHE A 171 -16.67 -7.25 -7.36
C PHE A 171 -17.55 -8.31 -8.03
N VAL A 172 -17.88 -8.16 -9.33
CA VAL A 172 -18.74 -9.13 -10.03
C VAL A 172 -17.91 -10.26 -10.64
N PRO A 173 -18.44 -11.50 -10.80
CA PRO A 173 -17.65 -12.64 -11.27
C PRO A 173 -16.96 -12.39 -12.62
N ASP A 174 -17.69 -11.93 -13.63
CA ASP A 174 -17.16 -11.54 -14.93
C ASP A 174 -17.44 -10.05 -15.21
N PRO A 175 -16.45 -9.15 -15.03
CA PRO A 175 -16.60 -7.72 -15.26
C PRO A 175 -16.84 -7.32 -16.72
N THR A 176 -16.69 -8.27 -17.66
CA THR A 176 -16.96 -8.05 -19.09
C THR A 176 -18.40 -8.39 -19.47
N LYS A 177 -19.10 -9.17 -18.63
CA LYS A 177 -20.47 -9.63 -18.89
C LYS A 177 -21.48 -9.09 -17.89
N HIS A 178 -21.10 -8.96 -16.62
CA HIS A 178 -21.99 -8.57 -15.54
C HIS A 178 -21.99 -7.06 -15.29
N VAL A 179 -23.12 -6.56 -14.80
CA VAL A 179 -23.30 -5.16 -14.44
C VAL A 179 -23.68 -4.99 -12.96
N ILE A 180 -23.48 -3.79 -12.43
CA ILE A 180 -24.04 -3.39 -11.13
C ILE A 180 -25.46 -2.85 -11.36
N TYR A 181 -26.41 -3.38 -10.59
CA TYR A 181 -27.82 -3.02 -10.70
C TYR A 181 -28.49 -2.73 -9.33
N PRO A 182 -29.23 -1.62 -9.18
CA PRO A 182 -29.35 -0.50 -10.11
C PRO A 182 -28.01 0.14 -10.49
N PRO A 183 -27.91 0.86 -11.63
CA PRO A 183 -26.67 1.53 -12.00
C PRO A 183 -26.23 2.53 -10.94
N VAL A 184 -24.93 2.59 -10.69
CA VAL A 184 -24.30 3.54 -9.76
C VAL A 184 -23.64 4.66 -10.54
N SER A 185 -23.91 5.89 -10.12
CA SER A 185 -23.33 7.11 -10.63
C SER A 185 -21.80 7.11 -10.54
N THR A 186 -21.20 7.47 -11.67
CA THR A 186 -19.75 7.69 -11.81
C THR A 186 -19.34 9.14 -11.61
N HIS A 187 -20.31 10.05 -11.46
CA HIS A 187 -20.07 11.50 -11.45
C HIS A 187 -20.55 12.20 -10.18
N GLU A 188 -21.49 11.61 -9.44
CA GLU A 188 -22.04 12.18 -8.22
C GLU A 188 -21.30 11.69 -6.97
N LYS A 189 -21.64 12.30 -5.82
CA LYS A 189 -21.18 11.82 -4.50
C LYS A 189 -21.69 10.39 -4.29
N LYS A 190 -20.95 9.59 -3.53
CA LYS A 190 -21.18 8.15 -3.31
C LYS A 190 -22.42 7.85 -2.45
N THR A 191 -23.60 8.31 -2.84
CA THR A 191 -24.85 8.19 -2.07
C THR A 191 -25.69 6.99 -2.47
N ASP A 192 -25.46 6.47 -3.66
CA ASP A 192 -26.20 5.40 -4.33
C ASP A 192 -25.59 4.01 -4.13
N ARG A 193 -24.73 3.84 -3.12
CA ARG A 193 -24.02 2.59 -2.84
C ARG A 193 -24.04 2.28 -1.34
N GLY A 194 -23.34 1.23 -0.93
CA GLY A 194 -23.33 0.77 0.46
C GLY A 194 -24.55 -0.09 0.80
N LEU A 195 -25.05 0.03 2.04
CA LEU A 195 -26.12 -0.82 2.55
C LEU A 195 -27.47 -0.60 1.85
N SER A 196 -27.72 0.61 1.36
CA SER A 196 -28.97 0.95 0.66
C SER A 196 -29.04 0.31 -0.73
N HIS A 197 -27.91 -0.03 -1.34
CA HIS A 197 -27.89 -0.61 -2.68
C HIS A 197 -28.16 -2.13 -2.63
N PRO A 198 -29.12 -2.67 -3.40
CA PRO A 198 -29.53 -4.08 -3.32
C PRO A 198 -28.42 -5.07 -3.67
N MET A 199 -27.61 -4.84 -4.71
CA MET A 199 -26.44 -5.71 -4.94
C MET A 199 -25.26 -5.41 -3.99
N LEU A 200 -24.78 -4.15 -3.92
CA LEU A 200 -23.55 -3.82 -3.20
C LEU A 200 -23.59 -4.12 -1.69
N ARG A 201 -24.77 -4.12 -1.07
CA ARG A 201 -24.90 -4.53 0.34
C ARG A 201 -24.39 -5.94 0.59
N HIS A 202 -24.59 -6.86 -0.36
CA HIS A 202 -24.17 -8.25 -0.21
C HIS A 202 -22.66 -8.34 0.02
N PHE A 203 -21.89 -7.51 -0.69
CA PHE A 203 -20.43 -7.47 -0.58
C PHE A 203 -19.92 -6.93 0.76
N ILE A 204 -20.61 -5.97 1.38
CA ILE A 204 -20.09 -5.28 2.58
C ILE A 204 -20.54 -5.89 3.90
N ILE A 205 -21.70 -6.55 3.95
CA ILE A 205 -22.18 -7.24 5.16
C ILE A 205 -21.35 -8.49 5.42
N GLY A 206 -21.41 -9.00 6.65
CA GLY A 206 -20.76 -10.26 7.00
C GLY A 206 -21.32 -11.43 6.18
N TYR A 207 -20.48 -12.39 5.80
CA TYR A 207 -20.91 -13.49 4.93
C TYR A 207 -22.08 -14.30 5.53
N ALA A 208 -22.06 -14.57 6.83
CA ALA A 208 -23.17 -15.23 7.54
C ALA A 208 -24.51 -14.49 7.41
N ASP A 209 -24.47 -13.15 7.36
CA ASP A 209 -25.66 -12.32 7.14
C ASP A 209 -26.05 -12.26 5.66
N ARG A 210 -25.08 -12.29 4.74
CA ARG A 210 -25.33 -12.43 3.29
C ARG A 210 -26.14 -13.67 2.99
N LEU A 211 -25.86 -14.81 3.63
CA LEU A 211 -26.60 -16.07 3.43
C LEU A 211 -28.08 -16.00 3.82
N LYS A 212 -28.45 -15.03 4.67
CA LYS A 212 -29.83 -14.82 5.08
C LYS A 212 -30.57 -13.87 4.15
N LEU A 213 -29.90 -13.19 3.21
CA LEU A 213 -30.54 -12.31 2.22
C LEU A 213 -31.05 -13.12 1.01
N PRO A 214 -31.96 -12.55 0.20
CA PRO A 214 -32.26 -13.11 -1.11
C PRO A 214 -30.97 -13.34 -1.94
N PRO A 215 -30.91 -14.38 -2.77
CA PRO A 215 -29.72 -14.70 -3.56
C PRO A 215 -29.21 -13.51 -4.37
N LEU A 216 -27.89 -13.28 -4.33
CA LEU A 216 -27.25 -12.27 -5.15
C LEU A 216 -27.26 -12.71 -6.61
N VAL A 217 -27.97 -11.96 -7.45
CA VAL A 217 -28.02 -12.18 -8.89
C VAL A 217 -27.08 -11.21 -9.60
N PHE A 218 -26.32 -11.71 -10.57
CA PHE A 218 -25.44 -10.92 -11.42
C PHE A 218 -26.08 -10.72 -12.80
N PRO A 219 -26.82 -9.61 -13.02
CA PRO A 219 -27.41 -9.35 -14.32
C PRO A 219 -26.33 -9.17 -15.38
N THR A 220 -26.62 -9.63 -16.61
CA THR A 220 -25.75 -9.46 -17.77
C THR A 220 -26.21 -8.27 -18.61
N VAL A 221 -25.28 -7.69 -19.40
CA VAL A 221 -25.55 -6.54 -20.29
C VAL A 221 -26.73 -6.80 -21.25
N ASN A 222 -26.99 -8.06 -21.61
CA ASN A 222 -28.04 -8.45 -22.57
C ASN A 222 -29.28 -9.08 -21.91
N SER A 223 -29.43 -8.99 -20.59
CA SER A 223 -30.54 -9.66 -19.90
C SER A 223 -31.88 -8.96 -20.23
N PRO A 224 -32.87 -9.67 -20.80
CA PRO A 224 -34.20 -9.09 -21.14
C PRO A 224 -35.06 -8.76 -19.90
N SER A 225 -34.52 -9.01 -18.69
CA SER A 225 -35.22 -9.00 -17.41
C SER A 225 -34.56 -8.07 -16.37
N LEU A 226 -33.95 -6.96 -16.79
CA LEU A 226 -33.55 -5.93 -15.83
C LEU A 226 -34.83 -5.44 -15.13
N PRO A 227 -34.96 -5.57 -13.79
CA PRO A 227 -36.16 -5.14 -13.09
C PRO A 227 -36.33 -3.66 -13.31
N THR A 228 -37.37 -3.22 -14.04
CA THR A 228 -37.59 -1.80 -14.34
C THR A 228 -37.47 -0.99 -13.04
N PRO A 229 -36.69 0.12 -13.00
CA PRO A 229 -36.75 1.01 -11.85
C PRO A 229 -38.22 1.37 -11.61
N PRO A 230 -38.73 1.38 -10.36
CA PRO A 230 -40.07 1.83 -10.13
C PRO A 230 -40.19 3.24 -10.71
N ALA A 231 -41.04 3.39 -11.74
CA ALA A 231 -41.31 4.67 -12.35
C ALA A 231 -41.78 5.61 -11.24
N SER A 232 -41.15 6.77 -11.15
CA SER A 232 -41.54 7.85 -10.26
C SER A 232 -42.89 8.42 -10.71
N SER A 233 -43.99 7.76 -10.36
CA SER A 233 -45.36 8.30 -10.26
C SER A 233 -46.37 7.14 -10.23
N ASP A 234 -46.80 6.74 -9.04
CA ASP A 234 -48.22 6.50 -8.74
C ASP A 234 -48.38 6.15 -7.27
N GLU A 235 -48.93 7.10 -6.50
CA GLU A 235 -49.63 6.77 -5.27
C GLU A 235 -50.86 5.93 -5.66
N GLY A 236 -50.92 4.65 -5.27
CA GLY A 236 -52.19 3.92 -5.27
C GLY A 236 -52.19 2.45 -5.66
N SER A 237 -51.07 1.88 -6.13
CA SER A 237 -51.03 0.43 -6.41
C SER A 237 -50.23 -0.31 -5.34
N SER A 238 -50.94 -0.89 -4.38
CA SER A 238 -50.36 -1.85 -3.44
C SER A 238 -49.74 -3.01 -4.23
N PRO A 239 -48.43 -3.27 -4.13
CA PRO A 239 -47.86 -4.46 -4.74
C PRO A 239 -48.47 -5.67 -4.03
N SER A 240 -48.90 -6.66 -4.81
CA SER A 240 -49.32 -7.95 -4.28
C SER A 240 -48.24 -8.47 -3.33
N PRO A 241 -48.58 -8.85 -2.09
CA PRO A 241 -47.57 -9.22 -1.12
C PRO A 241 -46.90 -10.51 -1.60
N ASP A 242 -45.60 -10.44 -1.85
CA ASP A 242 -44.75 -11.63 -1.80
C ASP A 242 -45.04 -12.33 -0.46
N PRO A 243 -45.50 -13.59 -0.45
CA PRO A 243 -45.88 -14.29 0.77
C PRO A 243 -44.70 -14.57 1.71
N SER A 244 -43.48 -14.25 1.29
CA SER A 244 -42.26 -14.40 2.08
C SER A 244 -42.26 -13.42 3.27
N PRO A 245 -42.01 -13.88 4.51
CA PRO A 245 -41.90 -12.98 5.65
C PRO A 245 -40.78 -11.96 5.40
N PRO A 246 -40.98 -10.70 5.80
CA PRO A 246 -40.01 -9.64 5.52
C PRO A 246 -38.68 -9.95 6.20
N ASN A 247 -37.60 -9.87 5.43
CA ASN A 247 -36.27 -10.22 5.89
C ASN A 247 -35.80 -9.27 7.03
N PRO A 248 -35.45 -9.78 8.23
CA PRO A 248 -35.15 -8.94 9.38
C PRO A 248 -33.88 -8.09 9.19
N ILE A 249 -32.91 -8.58 8.40
CA ILE A 249 -31.70 -7.80 8.08
C ILE A 249 -32.06 -6.63 7.18
N LEU A 250 -32.87 -6.86 6.14
CA LEU A 250 -33.32 -5.78 5.25
C LEU A 250 -34.14 -4.73 6.02
N GLN A 251 -35.02 -5.16 6.92
CA GLN A 251 -35.77 -4.24 7.80
C GLN A 251 -34.83 -3.40 8.68
N ASN A 252 -33.81 -4.02 9.27
CA ASN A 252 -32.83 -3.30 10.10
C ASN A 252 -31.97 -2.34 9.27
N ILE A 253 -31.64 -2.68 8.04
CA ILE A 253 -30.95 -1.77 7.11
C ILE A 253 -31.82 -0.54 6.81
N VAL A 254 -33.09 -0.76 6.41
CA VAL A 254 -34.02 0.34 6.09
C VAL A 254 -34.28 1.23 7.30
N ALA A 255 -34.41 0.64 8.49
CA ALA A 255 -34.59 1.37 9.74
C ALA A 255 -33.30 2.05 10.27
N GLY A 256 -32.15 1.92 9.59
CA GLY A 256 -30.87 2.47 10.05
C GLY A 256 -30.32 1.81 11.32
N ARG A 257 -30.83 0.63 11.69
CA ARG A 257 -30.43 -0.13 12.89
C ARG A 257 -29.37 -1.19 12.63
N TYR A 258 -29.09 -1.51 11.36
CA TYR A 258 -28.03 -2.46 11.01
C TYR A 258 -26.65 -1.81 11.20
N LYS A 259 -25.84 -2.40 12.08
CA LYS A 259 -24.50 -1.90 12.41
C LYS A 259 -23.44 -2.67 11.65
N LEU A 260 -22.71 -1.97 10.78
CA LEU A 260 -21.52 -2.53 10.15
C LEU A 260 -20.34 -2.51 11.11
N LEU A 261 -19.82 -3.70 11.42
CA LEU A 261 -18.66 -3.90 12.28
C LEU A 261 -17.49 -4.46 11.46
N TYR A 262 -16.26 -4.27 11.93
CA TYR A 262 -15.06 -4.71 11.21
C TYR A 262 -14.75 -6.21 11.37
N LYS A 263 -15.26 -6.86 12.43
CA LYS A 263 -14.99 -8.28 12.74
C LYS A 263 -15.80 -9.25 11.88
N PRO A 264 -17.11 -9.04 11.65
CA PRO A 264 -17.80 -9.78 10.60
C PRO A 264 -17.19 -9.40 9.26
N TYR A 265 -16.26 -10.22 8.79
CA TYR A 265 -15.54 -9.95 7.55
C TYR A 265 -16.53 -9.82 6.40
N SER A 266 -16.38 -8.70 5.68
CA SER A 266 -17.24 -8.38 4.55
C SER A 266 -17.20 -9.51 3.52
N SER A 267 -18.35 -9.88 2.98
CA SER A 267 -18.48 -11.09 2.16
C SER A 267 -17.57 -11.10 0.93
N PHE A 268 -17.23 -9.93 0.37
CA PHE A 268 -16.35 -9.84 -0.80
C PHE A 268 -14.94 -10.39 -0.56
N LEU A 269 -14.56 -10.57 0.72
CA LEU A 269 -13.27 -11.14 1.08
C LEU A 269 -13.20 -12.63 0.76
N TYR A 270 -14.34 -13.31 0.70
CA TYR A 270 -14.41 -14.74 0.45
C TYR A 270 -14.54 -15.04 -1.03
N ALA A 271 -13.95 -16.14 -1.48
CA ALA A 271 -14.30 -16.74 -2.75
C ALA A 271 -15.80 -17.10 -2.76
N ASP A 272 -16.45 -17.03 -3.92
CA ASP A 272 -17.89 -17.31 -4.00
C ASP A 272 -18.17 -18.75 -3.57
N ASP A 273 -19.26 -18.94 -2.84
CA ASP A 273 -19.72 -20.22 -2.27
C ASP A 273 -18.69 -20.98 -1.39
N SER A 274 -17.64 -20.31 -0.91
CA SER A 274 -16.60 -20.94 -0.08
C SER A 274 -16.81 -20.82 1.43
N TYR A 275 -17.69 -19.91 1.87
CA TYR A 275 -17.87 -19.63 3.30
C TYR A 275 -18.45 -20.83 4.04
N ASN A 276 -17.75 -21.24 5.09
CA ASN A 276 -18.15 -22.31 5.98
C ASN A 276 -18.18 -21.81 7.43
N PRO A 277 -19.33 -21.85 8.14
CA PRO A 277 -19.39 -21.40 9.53
C PRO A 277 -18.52 -22.22 10.49
N GLU A 278 -18.18 -23.46 10.12
CA GLU A 278 -17.30 -24.34 10.90
C GLU A 278 -15.81 -24.14 10.57
N VAL A 279 -15.50 -23.52 9.44
CA VAL A 279 -14.13 -23.29 8.94
C VAL A 279 -14.05 -21.87 8.37
N LEU A 280 -13.93 -20.87 9.25
CA LEU A 280 -14.14 -19.45 8.92
C LEU A 280 -13.08 -18.85 8.00
N ASP A 281 -11.90 -19.45 7.91
CA ASP A 281 -10.80 -19.07 7.02
C ASP A 281 -10.91 -19.72 5.62
N GLN A 282 -11.85 -20.65 5.43
CA GLN A 282 -12.12 -21.29 4.14
C GLN A 282 -12.51 -20.24 3.10
N GLY A 283 -11.64 -20.06 2.11
CA GLY A 283 -11.81 -19.08 1.04
C GLY A 283 -11.70 -17.61 1.47
N LEU A 284 -11.41 -17.32 2.74
CA LEU A 284 -11.17 -15.97 3.23
C LEU A 284 -9.94 -15.35 2.54
N LEU A 285 -10.05 -14.07 2.19
CA LEU A 285 -9.08 -13.31 1.39
C LEU A 285 -8.82 -13.86 -0.04
N ARG A 286 -9.67 -14.78 -0.54
CA ARG A 286 -9.61 -15.31 -1.91
C ARG A 286 -10.73 -14.80 -2.82
N GLY A 287 -11.49 -13.79 -2.39
CA GLY A 287 -12.51 -13.16 -3.23
C GLY A 287 -11.94 -12.42 -4.45
N ASP A 288 -12.65 -12.49 -5.58
CA ASP A 288 -12.21 -11.97 -6.89
C ASP A 288 -11.78 -10.50 -6.90
N ALA A 289 -12.36 -9.68 -6.03
CA ALA A 289 -12.03 -8.26 -5.95
C ALA A 289 -10.58 -8.04 -5.50
N ILE A 290 -10.04 -8.87 -4.60
CA ILE A 290 -8.72 -8.68 -4.00
C ILE A 290 -7.60 -8.64 -5.06
N PRO A 291 -7.42 -9.66 -5.92
CA PRO A 291 -6.39 -9.62 -6.94
C PRO A 291 -6.62 -8.52 -7.98
N ARG A 292 -7.87 -8.11 -8.23
CA ARG A 292 -8.17 -7.01 -9.17
C ARG A 292 -7.76 -5.65 -8.62
N PHE A 293 -8.03 -5.39 -7.34
CA PHE A 293 -7.59 -4.20 -6.64
C PHE A 293 -6.06 -4.15 -6.50
N LEU A 294 -5.42 -5.27 -6.14
CA LEU A 294 -3.96 -5.38 -6.10
C LEU A 294 -3.33 -5.05 -7.47
N ARG A 295 -3.83 -5.67 -8.55
CA ARG A 295 -3.35 -5.39 -9.91
C ARG A 295 -3.57 -3.95 -10.33
N HIS A 296 -4.71 -3.34 -9.99
CA HIS A 296 -4.94 -1.92 -10.25
C HIS A 296 -3.91 -1.04 -9.55
N ILE A 297 -3.68 -1.27 -8.25
CA ILE A 297 -2.76 -0.47 -7.44
C ILE A 297 -1.32 -0.65 -7.93
N TRP A 298 -0.89 -1.88 -8.21
CA TRP A 298 0.53 -2.17 -8.45
C TRP A 298 0.92 -2.15 -9.92
N LEU A 299 0.06 -2.64 -10.82
CA LEU A 299 0.36 -2.76 -12.25
C LEU A 299 -0.31 -1.66 -13.07
N GLY A 300 -1.50 -1.23 -12.67
CA GLY A 300 -2.29 -0.18 -13.31
C GLY A 300 -3.70 -0.64 -13.72
N PRO A 301 -4.61 0.31 -14.03
CA PRO A 301 -6.04 0.03 -14.26
C PRO A 301 -6.32 -1.01 -15.35
N GLN A 302 -5.51 -1.04 -16.41
CA GLN A 302 -5.66 -1.95 -17.55
C GLN A 302 -5.39 -3.42 -17.19
N TYR A 303 -4.60 -3.68 -16.15
CA TYR A 303 -4.27 -5.05 -15.72
C TYR A 303 -5.23 -5.60 -14.67
N ALA A 304 -6.08 -4.74 -14.11
CA ALA A 304 -7.00 -5.12 -13.04
C ALA A 304 -7.89 -6.32 -13.42
N ILE A 305 -8.33 -6.40 -14.68
CA ILE A 305 -9.12 -7.54 -15.18
C ILE A 305 -8.24 -8.56 -15.89
N LEU A 306 -7.39 -8.11 -16.82
CA LEU A 306 -6.63 -8.98 -17.72
C LEU A 306 -5.51 -9.80 -17.06
N GLY A 307 -5.05 -9.40 -15.88
CA GLY A 307 -3.91 -10.03 -15.21
C GLY A 307 -2.60 -9.37 -15.61
N ALA A 308 -1.49 -9.79 -15.02
CA ALA A 308 -0.18 -9.42 -15.54
C ALA A 308 0.02 -10.09 -16.91
N GLY A 309 0.48 -9.31 -17.90
CA GLY A 309 1.06 -9.87 -19.11
C GLY A 309 2.46 -10.44 -18.82
N LYS A 310 3.22 -10.85 -19.85
CA LYS A 310 4.59 -11.35 -19.67
C LYS A 310 5.56 -10.33 -19.05
N LYS A 311 5.28 -9.04 -19.20
CA LYS A 311 6.14 -7.93 -18.77
C LYS A 311 5.37 -6.90 -17.97
N ILE A 312 5.97 -6.45 -16.87
CA ILE A 312 5.41 -5.38 -16.04
C ILE A 312 5.87 -4.02 -16.60
N SER A 313 4.92 -3.09 -16.75
CA SER A 313 5.21 -1.74 -17.26
C SER A 313 6.22 -1.01 -16.37
N LYS A 314 7.26 -0.41 -16.98
CA LYS A 314 8.25 0.44 -16.30
C LYS A 314 7.63 1.65 -15.56
N THR A 315 6.40 2.01 -15.90
CA THR A 315 5.66 3.12 -15.28
C THR A 315 4.63 2.67 -14.24
N SER A 316 4.55 1.37 -13.97
CA SER A 316 3.70 0.78 -12.93
C SER A 316 4.22 1.13 -11.53
N ASN A 317 3.34 1.14 -10.54
CA ASN A 317 3.75 1.37 -9.15
C ASN A 317 4.72 0.26 -8.67
N ALA A 318 4.56 -0.96 -9.15
CA ALA A 318 5.49 -2.05 -8.87
C ALA A 318 6.92 -1.71 -9.34
N SER A 319 7.08 -1.26 -10.58
CA SER A 319 8.40 -0.86 -11.10
C SER A 319 8.94 0.41 -10.44
N LEU A 320 8.08 1.39 -10.17
CA LEU A 320 8.48 2.68 -9.57
C LEU A 320 8.92 2.55 -8.10
N HIS A 321 8.42 1.53 -7.40
CA HIS A 321 8.72 1.28 -5.99
C HIS A 321 9.54 -0.01 -5.77
N ASN A 322 10.05 -0.63 -6.84
CA ASN A 322 10.81 -1.89 -6.80
C ASN A 322 10.09 -3.04 -6.07
N VAL A 323 8.76 -3.12 -6.21
CA VAL A 323 7.94 -4.16 -5.59
C VAL A 323 7.84 -5.37 -6.52
N LYS A 324 8.36 -6.50 -6.06
CA LYS A 324 8.40 -7.77 -6.80
C LYS A 324 7.57 -8.89 -6.16
N LYS A 325 7.24 -8.73 -4.88
CA LYS A 325 6.51 -9.70 -4.07
C LYS A 325 5.28 -9.04 -3.46
N VAL A 326 4.19 -9.78 -3.36
CA VAL A 326 3.03 -9.38 -2.56
C VAL A 326 3.36 -9.55 -1.08
N THR A 327 2.99 -8.58 -0.26
CA THR A 327 3.10 -8.64 1.20
C THR A 327 1.74 -8.61 1.88
N PRO A 328 1.63 -9.02 3.16
CA PRO A 328 0.41 -8.89 3.96
C PRO A 328 -0.19 -7.48 3.93
N GLU A 329 0.65 -6.45 4.05
CA GLU A 329 0.25 -5.04 4.04
C GLU A 329 -0.40 -4.64 2.71
N MET A 330 0.13 -5.14 1.58
CA MET A 330 -0.43 -4.87 0.26
C MET A 330 -1.84 -5.46 0.12
N ILE A 331 -2.05 -6.69 0.59
CA ILE A 331 -3.37 -7.35 0.58
C ILE A 331 -4.35 -6.56 1.44
N CYS A 332 -3.96 -6.23 2.68
CA CYS A 332 -4.80 -5.51 3.62
C CYS A 332 -5.15 -4.10 3.12
N TYR A 333 -4.21 -3.41 2.49
CA TYR A 333 -4.47 -2.11 1.86
C TYR A 333 -5.46 -2.22 0.69
N ALA A 334 -5.32 -3.24 -0.17
CA ALA A 334 -6.27 -3.50 -1.25
C ALA A 334 -7.69 -3.78 -0.72
N VAL A 335 -7.80 -4.53 0.39
CA VAL A 335 -9.07 -4.77 1.09
C VAL A 335 -9.69 -3.48 1.61
N VAL A 336 -8.91 -2.62 2.26
CA VAL A 336 -9.40 -1.32 2.74
C VAL A 336 -9.89 -0.47 1.56
N GLN A 337 -9.12 -0.39 0.47
CA GLN A 337 -9.51 0.33 -0.74
C GLN A 337 -10.80 -0.23 -1.37
N ALA A 338 -10.93 -1.56 -1.42
CA ALA A 338 -12.15 -2.22 -1.89
C ALA A 338 -13.36 -1.87 -1.03
N ARG A 339 -13.20 -1.93 0.30
CA ARG A 339 -14.26 -1.57 1.23
C ARG A 339 -14.63 -0.08 1.14
N THR A 340 -13.66 0.80 0.95
CA THR A 340 -13.89 2.22 0.66
C THR A 340 -14.66 2.39 -0.64
N ALA A 341 -14.34 1.68 -1.72
CA ALA A 341 -15.07 1.80 -2.99
C ALA A 341 -16.57 1.44 -2.87
N LEU A 342 -16.88 0.40 -2.07
CA LEU A 342 -18.26 -0.04 -1.81
C LEU A 342 -19.05 0.88 -0.86
N GLY A 343 -18.38 1.57 0.06
CA GLY A 343 -19.00 2.44 1.06
C GLY A 343 -19.44 3.80 0.50
N THR A 344 -20.20 4.55 1.30
CA THR A 344 -20.65 5.91 0.95
C THR A 344 -19.61 6.98 1.32
N SER A 345 -18.81 6.72 2.34
CA SER A 345 -17.71 7.58 2.76
C SER A 345 -16.49 7.43 1.86
N ASP A 346 -15.76 8.52 1.62
CA ASP A 346 -14.39 8.45 1.09
C ASP A 346 -13.43 7.94 2.18
N TRP A 347 -12.11 8.01 1.95
CA TRP A 347 -11.14 7.51 2.91
C TRP A 347 -11.34 8.13 4.29
N THR A 348 -11.52 7.28 5.30
CA THR A 348 -11.68 7.65 6.69
C THR A 348 -11.16 6.53 7.59
N VAL A 349 -10.78 6.85 8.83
CA VAL A 349 -10.49 5.85 9.86
C VAL A 349 -11.79 5.16 10.30
N ARG A 350 -12.89 5.91 10.34
CA ARG A 350 -14.20 5.45 10.83
C ARG A 350 -15.34 5.87 9.91
N ASP A 351 -16.23 4.92 9.62
CA ASP A 351 -17.49 5.12 8.90
C ASP A 351 -18.62 4.61 9.80
N GLY A 352 -19.16 5.53 10.61
CA GLY A 352 -20.02 5.18 11.74
C GLY A 352 -19.27 4.31 12.76
N GLU A 353 -19.81 3.11 13.01
CA GLU A 353 -19.19 2.13 13.90
C GLU A 353 -18.10 1.29 13.22
N TYR A 354 -18.06 1.28 11.88
CA TYR A 354 -17.04 0.56 11.12
C TYR A 354 -15.70 1.28 11.26
N ASN A 355 -14.65 0.55 11.64
CA ASN A 355 -13.31 1.11 11.82
C ASN A 355 -12.33 0.42 10.87
N PHE A 356 -11.84 1.17 9.88
CA PHE A 356 -10.95 0.66 8.83
C PHE A 356 -9.55 0.35 9.34
N GLU A 357 -9.07 1.08 10.35
CA GLU A 357 -7.78 0.78 10.97
C GLU A 357 -7.84 -0.52 11.76
N LYS A 358 -8.92 -0.76 12.51
CA LYS A 358 -9.15 -2.04 13.21
C LYS A 358 -9.32 -3.20 12.22
N LEU A 359 -10.01 -2.98 11.09
CA LEU A 359 -10.05 -3.96 10.00
C LEU A 359 -8.64 -4.29 9.52
N PHE A 360 -7.87 -3.28 9.11
CA PHE A 360 -6.50 -3.46 8.61
C PHE A 360 -5.62 -4.22 9.61
N ASN A 361 -5.59 -3.77 10.87
CA ASN A 361 -4.81 -4.43 11.91
C ASN A 361 -5.28 -5.87 12.18
N SER A 362 -6.59 -6.15 12.09
CA SER A 362 -7.10 -7.52 12.24
C SER A 362 -6.70 -8.43 11.09
N LEU A 363 -6.71 -7.93 9.85
CA LEU A 363 -6.31 -8.70 8.67
C LEU A 363 -4.80 -8.93 8.64
N ILE A 364 -3.99 -7.94 9.05
CA ILE A 364 -2.54 -8.13 9.17
C ILE A 364 -2.22 -9.29 10.11
N LYS A 365 -2.93 -9.40 11.24
CA LYS A 365 -2.75 -10.52 12.18
C LYS A 365 -3.08 -11.88 11.56
N LEU A 366 -4.05 -11.95 10.65
CA LEU A 366 -4.38 -13.19 9.94
C LEU A 366 -3.34 -13.51 8.86
N CYS A 367 -2.79 -12.50 8.20
CA CYS A 367 -1.85 -12.67 7.09
C CYS A 367 -0.40 -12.92 7.55
N VAL A 368 -0.15 -13.17 8.82
CA VAL A 368 1.17 -13.47 9.39
C VAL A 368 1.04 -14.79 10.14
N ALA A 369 2.02 -15.69 9.93
CA ALA A 369 2.06 -16.99 10.61
C ALA A 369 1.95 -16.83 12.12
N ASP A 370 1.10 -17.64 12.74
CA ASP A 370 1.00 -17.67 14.19
C ASP A 370 2.34 -18.14 14.78
N PRO A 371 3.01 -17.33 15.62
CA PRO A 371 4.27 -17.74 16.24
C PRO A 371 4.10 -18.97 17.15
N ASP A 372 2.88 -19.24 17.62
CA ASP A 372 2.56 -20.38 18.49
C ASP A 372 2.14 -21.63 17.69
N ASP A 373 1.91 -21.52 16.37
CA ASP A 373 1.59 -22.63 15.47
C ASP A 373 2.60 -22.73 14.32
N ALA A 374 3.61 -23.57 14.52
CA ALA A 374 4.67 -23.78 13.52
C ALA A 374 4.18 -24.47 12.23
N GLU A 375 2.98 -25.05 12.23
CA GLU A 375 2.36 -25.69 11.06
C GLU A 375 1.38 -24.75 10.33
N ASP A 376 1.24 -23.50 10.77
CA ASP A 376 0.40 -22.49 10.12
C ASP A 376 0.97 -22.08 8.75
N VAL A 377 0.59 -22.86 7.73
CA VAL A 377 0.95 -22.62 6.33
C VAL A 377 0.00 -21.67 5.62
N TRP A 378 -1.16 -21.36 6.20
CA TRP A 378 -2.23 -20.62 5.54
C TRP A 378 -1.80 -19.22 5.05
N PRO A 379 -1.06 -18.41 5.85
CA PRO A 379 -0.59 -17.11 5.40
C PRO A 379 0.34 -17.20 4.18
N GLN A 380 1.21 -18.22 4.16
CA GLN A 380 2.13 -18.42 3.05
C GLN A 380 1.39 -18.86 1.78
N GLU A 381 0.43 -19.78 1.89
CA GLU A 381 -0.42 -20.19 0.76
C GLU A 381 -1.25 -19.02 0.19
N LEU A 382 -1.74 -18.13 1.06
CA LEU A 382 -2.44 -16.92 0.64
C LEU A 382 -1.50 -15.97 -0.12
N LEU A 383 -0.29 -15.76 0.38
CA LEU A 383 0.71 -14.90 -0.25
C LEU A 383 1.14 -15.46 -1.62
N ASP A 384 1.37 -16.77 -1.73
CA ASP A 384 1.74 -17.43 -2.99
C ASP A 384 0.60 -17.38 -4.00
N TRP A 385 -0.65 -17.59 -3.55
CA TRP A 385 -1.81 -17.41 -4.40
C TRP A 385 -1.91 -15.96 -4.89
N CYS A 386 -1.82 -14.97 -4.00
CA CYS A 386 -1.85 -13.55 -4.39
C CYS A 386 -0.69 -13.19 -5.33
N GLN A 387 0.52 -13.70 -5.08
CA GLN A 387 1.69 -13.49 -5.91
C GLN A 387 1.44 -13.98 -7.33
N GLN A 388 0.89 -15.18 -7.46
CA GLN A 388 0.53 -15.76 -8.75
C GLN A 388 -0.58 -14.96 -9.45
N GLN A 389 -1.60 -14.50 -8.72
CA GLN A 389 -2.70 -13.71 -9.29
C GLN A 389 -2.28 -12.30 -9.72
N VAL A 390 -1.34 -11.68 -9.01
CA VAL A 390 -0.92 -10.30 -9.26
C VAL A 390 0.20 -10.24 -10.28
N PHE A 391 1.31 -10.93 -10.03
CA PHE A 391 2.52 -10.82 -10.85
C PHE A 391 2.66 -11.95 -11.86
N GLY A 392 2.10 -13.14 -11.62
CA GLY A 392 1.95 -14.21 -12.60
C GLY A 392 3.18 -14.47 -13.48
N GLY A 393 4.30 -14.89 -12.89
CA GLY A 393 5.56 -15.16 -13.59
C GLY A 393 6.17 -13.98 -14.39
N ALA A 394 5.53 -12.81 -14.38
CA ALA A 394 5.96 -11.67 -15.16
C ALA A 394 7.24 -11.09 -14.57
N THR A 395 8.20 -10.85 -15.45
CA THR A 395 9.42 -10.16 -15.05
C THR A 395 9.17 -8.66 -15.09
N ILE A 396 9.61 -7.98 -14.04
CA ILE A 396 9.96 -6.58 -14.20
C ILE A 396 11.19 -6.61 -15.10
N ASP A 397 11.11 -6.01 -16.29
CA ASP A 397 12.33 -5.70 -17.05
C ASP A 397 13.14 -4.77 -16.13
N SER A 398 14.00 -5.35 -15.28
CA SER A 398 15.26 -4.69 -14.99
C SER A 398 15.82 -4.39 -16.36
N GLU A 399 16.45 -3.23 -16.54
CA GLU A 399 17.56 -3.26 -17.47
C GLU A 399 18.33 -4.51 -17.06
N SER A 400 18.33 -5.50 -17.94
CA SER A 400 19.49 -6.33 -18.00
C SER A 400 20.63 -5.30 -17.93
N GLU A 401 21.38 -5.30 -16.84
CA GLU A 401 22.78 -5.68 -17.00
C GLU A 401 22.69 -6.75 -18.08
N ALA A 402 22.79 -6.32 -19.34
CA ALA A 402 23.07 -7.25 -20.40
C ALA A 402 24.19 -8.02 -19.74
N GLU A 403 23.99 -9.33 -19.50
CA GLU A 403 25.13 -10.20 -19.34
C GLU A 403 26.09 -9.66 -20.38
N LYS A 404 27.19 -9.04 -19.93
CA LYS A 404 28.21 -8.55 -20.82
C LYS A 404 28.79 -9.83 -21.35
N SER A 405 28.09 -10.39 -22.32
CA SER A 405 28.43 -11.59 -23.00
C SER A 405 29.69 -11.19 -23.75
N SER A 406 30.73 -11.92 -23.46
CA SER A 406 31.91 -12.12 -24.29
C SER A 406 32.98 -11.04 -24.34
N ASP A 407 32.73 -9.72 -24.40
CA ASP A 407 33.85 -8.84 -24.77
C ASP A 407 34.97 -8.72 -23.73
N GLU A 408 34.65 -8.57 -22.43
CA GLU A 408 35.70 -8.42 -21.40
C GLU A 408 36.43 -9.74 -21.12
N GLU A 409 35.70 -10.86 -21.11
CA GLU A 409 36.28 -12.18 -20.85
C GLU A 409 37.06 -12.70 -22.07
N ASP A 410 36.59 -12.45 -23.30
CA ASP A 410 37.34 -12.72 -24.53
C ASP A 410 38.54 -11.79 -24.66
N VAL A 411 38.44 -10.50 -24.31
CA VAL A 411 39.61 -9.60 -24.28
C VAL A 411 40.62 -10.04 -23.23
N LEU A 412 40.18 -10.48 -22.05
CA LEU A 412 41.08 -11.02 -21.01
C LEU A 412 41.70 -12.35 -21.46
N ALA A 413 40.95 -13.25 -22.09
CA ALA A 413 41.44 -14.50 -22.65
C ALA A 413 42.42 -14.25 -23.81
N GLN A 414 42.14 -13.29 -24.69
CA GLN A 414 42.99 -12.89 -25.81
C GLN A 414 44.27 -12.22 -25.30
N ARG A 415 44.20 -11.39 -24.25
CA ARG A 415 45.38 -10.84 -23.56
C ARG A 415 46.21 -11.92 -22.88
N ARG A 416 45.58 -12.92 -22.25
CA ARG A 416 46.28 -14.09 -21.66
C ARG A 416 46.99 -14.93 -22.74
N ARG A 417 46.34 -15.17 -23.89
CA ARG A 417 46.94 -15.86 -25.04
C ARG A 417 48.14 -15.10 -25.63
N ARG A 418 48.03 -13.77 -25.82
CA ARG A 418 49.14 -12.93 -26.30
C ARG A 418 50.34 -12.91 -25.35
N ARG A 419 50.09 -12.86 -24.03
CA ARG A 419 51.18 -12.91 -23.03
C ARG A 419 51.90 -14.26 -23.00
N ARG A 420 51.18 -15.37 -23.16
CA ARG A 420 51.79 -16.71 -23.26
C ARG A 420 52.62 -16.85 -24.54
N ALA A 421 52.09 -16.43 -25.69
CA ALA A 421 52.82 -16.48 -26.96
C ALA A 421 54.09 -15.60 -26.97
N ALA A 422 54.06 -14.43 -26.31
CA ALA A 422 55.24 -13.58 -26.16
C ALA A 422 56.27 -14.18 -25.18
N ALA A 423 55.82 -14.82 -24.10
CA ALA A 423 56.72 -15.53 -23.18
C ALA A 423 57.37 -16.76 -23.85
N ASP A 424 56.64 -17.48 -24.69
CA ASP A 424 57.16 -18.62 -25.45
C ASP A 424 58.13 -18.16 -26.57
N SER A 425 57.93 -16.98 -27.18
CA SER A 425 58.88 -16.44 -28.16
C SER A 425 60.18 -15.91 -27.52
N ASP A 426 60.08 -15.30 -26.33
CA ASP A 426 61.26 -14.85 -25.58
C ASP A 426 62.06 -16.05 -25.01
N ALA A 427 61.37 -17.14 -24.62
CA ALA A 427 62.04 -18.37 -24.19
C ALA A 427 62.74 -19.11 -25.35
N ALA A 428 62.25 -18.98 -26.59
CA ALA A 428 62.87 -19.57 -27.78
C ALA A 428 64.02 -18.72 -28.37
N ALA A 429 64.20 -17.47 -27.91
CA ALA A 429 65.20 -16.53 -28.41
C ALA A 429 66.48 -16.45 -27.54
N LEU A 430 66.67 -17.35 -26.56
CA LEU A 430 67.93 -17.47 -25.83
C LEU A 430 68.90 -18.38 -26.60
N PRO A 431 69.99 -17.85 -27.17
CA PRO A 431 71.00 -18.67 -27.83
C PRO A 431 71.85 -19.43 -26.80
N ALA A 432 72.21 -20.66 -27.12
CA ALA A 432 73.26 -21.43 -26.44
C ALA A 432 74.65 -20.91 -26.79
#